data_AF-A0A0U1KP99-F1
#
_entry.id   AF-A0A0U1KP99-F1
#
_cell.length_a   1.000
_cell.length_b   1.000
_cell.length_c   1.000
_cell.angle_alpha   90.00
_cell.angle_beta   90.00
_cell.angle_gamma   90.00
#
_symmetry.space_group_name_H-M   'P 1'
#
loop_
_entity.id
_entity.type
_entity.pdbx_description
1 polymer ?
#
loop_
_entity_poly.entity_id
_entity_poly.type
_entity_poly.pdbx_seq_one_letter_code
_entity_poly.pdbx_strand_id
1 'polypeptide(L)'
;MTVATVAVMMMFALIVMSVYSFVTSKTYQSSYFSYQIFVSLLLVYVVVLIGFGFIYFWLSIHDILLIEFSNPPEEFSLIEAFAHAFYFSGVTLMTVGYGDITPIGWGRIIALIEALIGYILPAAFIFKIGQHKEFVQANKKIANRQDE
;
A
#
# COMPACT_ATOMS: atom_id res chain seq x y z
N MET A 1 -9.27 19.95 13.90
CA MET A 1 -8.17 20.17 12.93
C MET A 1 -6.86 19.54 13.38
N THR A 2 -6.33 19.87 14.57
CA THR A 2 -5.04 19.36 15.07
C THR A 2 -4.99 17.84 15.30
N VAL A 3 -6.05 17.24 15.84
CA VAL A 3 -6.10 15.81 16.18
C VAL A 3 -5.92 14.91 14.94
N ALA A 4 -6.51 15.32 13.83
CA ALA A 4 -6.52 14.48 12.65
C ALA A 4 -5.34 14.73 11.71
N THR A 5 -4.77 15.93 11.69
CA THR A 5 -3.44 16.12 11.10
C THR A 5 -2.40 15.25 11.81
N VAL A 6 -2.52 15.08 13.12
CA VAL A 6 -1.67 14.15 13.89
C VAL A 6 -1.96 12.69 13.51
N ALA A 7 -3.23 12.31 13.33
CA ALA A 7 -3.59 10.97 12.87
C ALA A 7 -3.03 10.65 11.48
N VAL A 8 -3.10 11.58 10.53
CA VAL A 8 -2.54 11.43 9.18
C VAL A 8 -1.01 11.30 9.22
N MET A 9 -0.32 12.12 10.02
CA MET A 9 1.13 11.99 10.18
C MET A 9 1.52 10.65 10.82
N MET A 10 0.72 10.16 11.78
CA MET A 10 0.95 8.85 12.39
C MET A 10 0.73 7.71 11.40
N MET A 11 -0.33 7.75 10.59
CA MET A 11 -0.56 6.76 9.53
C MET A 11 0.56 6.76 8.49
N PHE A 12 1.02 7.95 8.08
CA PHE A 12 2.16 8.06 7.19
C PHE A 12 3.43 7.44 7.79
N ALA A 13 3.71 7.73 9.07
CA ALA A 13 4.84 7.10 9.78
C ALA A 13 4.70 5.57 9.88
N LEU A 14 3.49 5.06 10.11
CA LEU A 14 3.21 3.62 10.15
C LEU A 14 3.39 2.95 8.78
N ILE A 15 2.94 3.59 7.70
CA ILE A 15 3.20 3.12 6.34
C ILE A 15 4.71 3.07 6.09
N VAL A 16 5.44 4.14 6.39
CA VAL A 16 6.89 4.20 6.20
C VAL A 16 7.60 3.14 7.03
N MET A 17 7.19 2.92 8.29
CA MET A 17 7.77 1.91 9.16
C MET A 17 7.46 0.48 8.69
N SER A 18 6.25 0.25 8.17
CA SER A 18 5.85 -1.03 7.58
C SER A 18 6.67 -1.34 6.32
N VAL A 19 6.81 -0.35 5.43
CA VAL A 19 7.64 -0.47 4.22
C VAL A 19 9.10 -0.68 4.59
N TYR A 20 9.64 0.09 5.55
CA TYR A 20 11.01 -0.06 6.02
C TYR A 20 11.26 -1.43 6.65
N SER A 21 10.33 -1.91 7.48
CA SER A 21 10.37 -3.24 8.09
C SER A 21 10.35 -4.33 7.03
N PHE A 22 9.51 -4.21 6.00
CA PHE A 22 9.44 -5.16 4.89
C PHE A 22 10.73 -5.19 4.05
N VAL A 23 11.38 -4.04 3.87
CA VAL A 23 12.65 -3.91 3.13
C VAL A 23 13.82 -4.43 3.96
N THR A 24 13.80 -4.21 5.28
CA THR A 24 14.95 -4.49 6.17
C THR A 24 14.82 -5.81 6.94
N SER A 25 13.67 -6.49 6.88
CA SER A 25 13.46 -7.76 7.58
C SER A 25 14.47 -8.82 7.12
N LYS A 26 15.46 -9.12 7.96
CA LYS A 26 16.39 -10.24 7.75
C LYS A 26 15.63 -11.54 7.95
N THR A 27 15.42 -12.22 6.83
CA THR A 27 14.78 -13.53 6.73
C THR A 27 15.55 -14.56 7.56
N TYR A 28 14.90 -15.08 8.60
CA TYR A 28 15.33 -16.29 9.30
C TYR A 28 14.88 -17.52 8.50
N GLN A 29 15.80 -18.46 8.31
CA GLN A 29 15.70 -19.61 7.42
C GLN A 29 14.56 -20.58 7.79
N SER A 30 13.77 -21.00 6.79
CA SER A 30 13.52 -22.43 6.47
C SER A 30 12.23 -22.59 5.63
N SER A 31 12.38 -23.23 4.46
CA SER A 31 11.44 -24.04 3.64
C SER A 31 9.94 -23.68 3.43
N TYR A 32 9.31 -22.75 4.16
CA TYR A 32 7.95 -22.23 3.94
C TYR A 32 7.93 -20.84 3.25
N PHE A 33 9.07 -20.50 2.63
CA PHE A 33 9.50 -19.16 2.25
C PHE A 33 8.62 -18.46 1.20
N SER A 34 7.99 -19.19 0.26
CA SER A 34 7.12 -18.57 -0.76
C SER A 34 5.84 -17.97 -0.17
N TYR A 35 5.20 -18.70 0.74
CA TYR A 35 3.96 -18.27 1.38
C TYR A 35 4.20 -17.06 2.29
N GLN A 36 5.30 -17.03 3.04
CA GLN A 36 5.60 -15.94 3.96
C GLN A 36 5.86 -14.61 3.24
N ILE A 37 6.57 -14.61 2.11
CA ILE A 37 6.76 -13.38 1.31
C ILE A 37 5.44 -12.95 0.68
N PHE A 38 4.63 -13.90 0.18
CA PHE A 38 3.32 -13.59 -0.40
C PHE A 38 2.37 -12.97 0.63
N VAL A 39 2.30 -13.53 1.84
CA VAL A 39 1.53 -12.95 2.95
C VAL A 39 2.07 -11.58 3.34
N SER A 40 3.39 -11.40 3.33
CA SER A 40 3.99 -10.09 3.61
C SER A 40 3.61 -9.06 2.56
N LEU A 41 3.58 -9.43 1.27
CA LEU A 41 3.12 -8.55 0.18
C LEU A 41 1.66 -8.15 0.38
N LEU A 42 0.78 -9.12 0.66
CA LEU A 42 -0.65 -8.88 0.90
C LEU A 42 -0.85 -7.95 2.10
N LEU A 43 -0.10 -8.16 3.19
CA LEU A 43 -0.12 -7.26 4.35
C LEU A 43 0.31 -5.85 4.01
N VAL A 44 1.37 -5.67 3.20
CA VAL A 44 1.79 -4.34 2.74
C VAL A 44 0.69 -3.67 1.91
N TYR A 45 0.05 -4.40 0.98
CA TYR A 45 -1.09 -3.87 0.22
C TYR A 45 -2.24 -3.42 1.14
N VAL A 46 -2.61 -4.23 2.15
CA VAL A 46 -3.67 -3.88 3.09
C VAL A 46 -3.30 -2.65 3.92
N VAL A 47 -2.06 -2.54 4.39
CA VAL A 47 -1.60 -1.37 5.16
C VAL A 47 -1.62 -0.10 4.31
N VAL A 48 -1.15 -0.18 3.06
CA VAL A 48 -1.17 0.96 2.13
C VAL A 48 -2.61 1.36 1.82
N LEU A 49 -3.49 0.40 1.51
CA LEU A 49 -4.91 0.64 1.26
C LEU A 49 -5.59 1.33 2.46
N ILE A 50 -5.36 0.83 3.67
CA ILE A 50 -5.95 1.42 4.87
C ILE A 50 -5.42 2.85 5.09
N GLY A 51 -4.11 3.04 4.97
CA GLY A 51 -3.49 4.34 5.21
C GLY A 51 -3.92 5.40 4.20
N PHE A 52 -3.94 5.09 2.90
CA PHE A 52 -4.44 6.01 1.88
C PHE A 52 -5.95 6.18 1.94
N GLY A 53 -6.72 5.12 2.23
CA GLY A 53 -8.16 5.20 2.46
C GLY A 53 -8.52 6.20 3.56
N PHE A 54 -7.78 6.22 4.67
CA PHE A 54 -7.95 7.23 5.70
C PHE A 54 -7.52 8.64 5.27
N ILE A 55 -6.46 8.78 4.46
CA ILE A 55 -6.07 10.07 3.89
C ILE A 55 -7.21 10.62 3.03
N TYR A 56 -7.79 9.82 2.14
CA TYR A 56 -8.91 10.27 1.30
C TYR A 56 -10.17 10.55 2.11
N PHE A 57 -10.46 9.74 3.13
CA PHE A 57 -11.59 9.99 4.03
C PHE A 57 -11.44 11.33 4.74
N TRP A 58 -10.23 11.62 5.23
CA TRP A 58 -9.91 12.91 5.84
C TRP A 58 -10.07 14.07 4.85
N LEU A 59 -9.60 13.90 3.61
CA LEU A 59 -9.74 14.92 2.57
C LEU A 59 -11.21 15.12 2.14
N SER A 60 -12.03 14.06 2.22
CA SER A 60 -13.46 14.09 1.92
C SER A 60 -14.27 14.89 2.95
N ILE A 61 -13.97 14.76 4.24
CA ILE A 61 -14.62 15.53 5.32
C ILE A 61 -14.38 17.03 5.21
N HIS A 62 -13.31 17.45 4.51
CA HIS A 62 -12.93 18.85 4.35
C HIS A 62 -13.47 19.51 3.07
N ASP A 63 -14.40 18.86 2.37
CA ASP A 63 -14.92 19.29 1.06
C ASP A 63 -13.85 19.44 -0.03
N ILE A 64 -12.61 18.99 0.24
CA ILE A 64 -11.48 19.14 -0.68
C ILE A 64 -11.49 18.04 -1.73
N LEU A 65 -12.33 17.01 -1.59
CA LEU A 65 -12.33 15.86 -2.48
C LEU A 65 -13.61 15.03 -2.39
N LEU A 66 -14.08 14.60 -3.56
CA LEU A 66 -15.10 13.57 -3.80
C LEU A 66 -16.52 14.14 -3.53
N ILE A 67 -17.38 14.50 -4.49
CA ILE A 67 -17.70 13.90 -5.80
C ILE A 67 -18.51 14.94 -6.61
N GLU A 68 -18.27 15.10 -7.92
CA GLU A 68 -19.29 15.68 -8.80
C GLU A 68 -20.34 14.59 -9.03
N PHE A 69 -21.27 14.44 -8.09
CA PHE A 69 -22.41 13.56 -8.34
C PHE A 69 -23.32 14.32 -9.28
N SER A 70 -23.80 13.64 -10.31
CA SER A 70 -24.82 14.15 -11.21
C SER A 70 -26.08 14.64 -10.46
N ASN A 71 -26.26 14.25 -9.19
CA ASN A 71 -27.24 14.76 -8.23
C ASN A 71 -26.63 14.75 -6.80
N PRO A 72 -26.36 15.90 -6.16
CA PRO A 72 -25.92 15.91 -4.77
C PRO A 72 -27.10 15.54 -3.84
N PRO A 73 -27.00 14.48 -3.01
CA PRO A 73 -27.95 14.26 -1.92
C PRO A 73 -27.71 15.32 -0.83
N GLU A 74 -28.77 15.85 -0.24
CA GLU A 74 -28.70 16.99 0.69
C GLU A 74 -27.91 16.71 1.99
N GLU A 75 -27.58 15.46 2.33
CA GLU A 75 -26.64 15.14 3.40
C GLU A 75 -25.86 13.85 3.08
N PHE A 76 -24.52 13.94 2.97
CA PHE A 76 -23.67 12.77 2.79
C PHE A 76 -23.39 12.11 4.15
N SER A 77 -23.69 10.81 4.28
CA SER A 77 -23.41 10.06 5.50
C SER A 77 -21.90 9.86 5.71
N LEU A 78 -21.42 9.95 6.96
CA LEU A 78 -20.02 9.64 7.30
C LEU A 78 -19.62 8.22 6.90
N ILE A 79 -20.57 7.27 6.92
CA ILE A 79 -20.33 5.88 6.49
C ILE A 79 -20.08 5.82 4.98
N GLU A 80 -20.83 6.59 4.19
CA GLU A 80 -20.69 6.60 2.73
C GLU A 80 -19.38 7.24 2.32
N ALA A 81 -19.01 8.37 2.92
CA ALA A 81 -17.71 9.01 2.70
C ALA A 81 -16.54 8.07 3.03
N PHE A 82 -16.66 7.30 4.13
CA PHE A 82 -15.67 6.29 4.50
C PHE A 82 -15.59 5.18 3.44
N ALA A 83 -16.73 4.63 3.01
CA ALA A 83 -16.76 3.57 2.01
C ALA A 83 -16.17 4.04 0.66
N HIS A 84 -16.55 5.22 0.18
CA HIS A 84 -16.03 5.79 -1.07
C HIS A 84 -14.54 6.09 -1.01
N ALA A 85 -14.02 6.57 0.11
CA ALA A 85 -12.59 6.84 0.28
C ALA A 85 -11.75 5.55 0.23
N PHE A 86 -12.19 4.49 0.92
CA PHE A 86 -11.50 3.20 0.91
C PHE A 86 -11.62 2.49 -0.43
N TYR A 87 -12.78 2.60 -1.08
CA TYR A 87 -12.96 2.13 -2.44
C TYR A 87 -12.01 2.85 -3.41
N PHE A 88 -11.93 4.19 -3.34
CA PHE A 88 -11.02 4.98 -4.19
C PHE A 88 -9.55 4.60 -3.98
N SER A 89 -9.11 4.41 -2.73
CA SER A 89 -7.78 3.91 -2.42
C SER A 89 -7.54 2.53 -3.03
N GLY A 90 -8.48 1.59 -2.86
CA GLY A 90 -8.37 0.25 -3.42
C GLY A 90 -8.23 0.24 -4.94
N VAL A 91 -9.10 0.97 -5.67
CA VAL A 91 -9.05 1.03 -7.14
C VAL A 91 -7.81 1.74 -7.66
N THR A 92 -7.27 2.71 -6.91
CA THR A 92 -6.04 3.44 -7.25
C THR A 92 -4.79 2.58 -7.00
N LEU A 93 -4.69 1.97 -5.81
CA LEU A 93 -3.58 1.10 -5.43
C LEU A 93 -3.47 -0.13 -6.32
N MET A 94 -4.61 -0.72 -6.69
CA MET A 94 -4.66 -1.86 -7.60
C MET A 94 -4.60 -1.45 -9.08
N THR A 95 -4.50 -0.15 -9.36
CA THR A 95 -4.44 0.43 -10.73
C THR A 95 -5.64 0.07 -11.61
N VAL A 96 -6.79 -0.23 -10.99
CA VAL A 96 -8.05 -0.53 -11.68
C VAL A 96 -8.66 0.74 -12.26
N GLY A 97 -8.75 1.80 -11.45
CA GLY A 97 -9.11 3.14 -11.88
C GLY A 97 -10.37 3.24 -12.75
N TYR A 98 -11.54 2.80 -12.25
CA TYR A 98 -12.81 2.84 -13.01
C TYR A 98 -13.22 4.25 -13.49
N GLY A 99 -12.72 5.30 -12.83
CA GLY A 99 -12.99 6.69 -13.20
C GLY A 99 -14.34 7.23 -12.71
N ASP A 100 -15.07 6.45 -11.91
CA ASP A 100 -16.29 6.82 -11.20
C ASP A 100 -16.03 7.82 -10.05
N ILE A 101 -14.84 7.75 -9.47
CA ILE A 101 -14.35 8.70 -8.48
C ILE A 101 -13.06 9.32 -9.00
N THR A 102 -13.03 10.65 -9.09
CA THR A 102 -11.86 11.38 -9.60
C THR A 102 -11.28 12.32 -8.54
N PRO A 103 -9.95 12.29 -8.33
CA PRO A 103 -9.34 13.19 -7.38
C PRO A 103 -9.20 14.61 -7.95
N ILE A 104 -9.46 15.60 -7.13
CA ILE A 104 -9.27 17.03 -7.44
C ILE A 104 -8.20 17.66 -6.54
N GLY A 105 -7.65 18.80 -6.96
CA GLY A 105 -6.64 19.54 -6.22
C GLY A 105 -5.44 18.68 -5.79
N TRP A 106 -5.08 18.74 -4.50
CA TRP A 106 -3.97 17.99 -3.91
C TRP A 106 -4.16 16.47 -3.92
N GLY A 107 -5.41 15.99 -4.01
CA GLY A 107 -5.70 14.55 -4.10
C GLY A 107 -5.11 13.91 -5.34
N ARG A 108 -4.89 14.67 -6.42
CA ARG A 108 -4.26 14.15 -7.65
C ARG A 108 -2.83 13.71 -7.38
N ILE A 109 -2.07 14.51 -6.64
CA ILE A 109 -0.68 14.18 -6.31
C ILE A 109 -0.64 12.97 -5.37
N ILE A 110 -1.55 12.91 -4.40
CA ILE A 110 -1.65 11.77 -3.47
C ILE A 110 -2.00 10.48 -4.22
N ALA A 111 -2.98 10.52 -5.13
CA ALA A 111 -3.37 9.38 -5.97
C ALA A 111 -2.25 8.92 -6.90
N LEU A 112 -1.47 9.85 -7.47
CA LEU A 112 -0.29 9.50 -8.27
C LEU A 112 0.77 8.77 -7.45
N ILE A 113 1.01 9.20 -6.20
CA ILE A 113 1.96 8.53 -5.30
C ILE A 113 1.45 7.14 -4.93
N GLU A 114 0.16 7.00 -4.62
CA GLU A 114 -0.45 5.71 -4.31
C GLU A 114 -0.36 4.73 -5.48
N ALA A 115 -0.71 5.17 -6.68
CA ALA A 115 -0.62 4.37 -7.90
C ALA A 115 0.82 3.93 -8.18
N LEU A 116 1.80 4.82 -7.96
CA LEU A 116 3.22 4.50 -8.09
C LEU A 116 3.66 3.42 -7.08
N ILE A 117 3.21 3.50 -5.83
CA ILE A 117 3.46 2.47 -4.82
C ILE A 117 2.85 1.14 -5.27
N GLY A 118 1.58 1.15 -5.69
CA GLY A 118 0.87 -0.03 -6.20
C GLY A 118 1.57 -0.70 -7.38
N TYR A 119 2.19 0.08 -8.25
CA TYR A 119 2.98 -0.41 -9.39
C TYR A 119 4.34 -1.01 -8.98
N ILE A 120 5.02 -0.41 -7.99
CA ILE A 120 6.36 -0.85 -7.56
C ILE A 120 6.32 -2.12 -6.71
N LEU A 121 5.27 -2.32 -5.91
CA LEU A 121 5.17 -3.43 -4.95
C LEU A 121 5.33 -4.84 -5.59
N PRO A 122 4.67 -5.19 -6.70
CA PRO A 122 4.87 -6.48 -7.36
C PRO A 122 6.29 -6.65 -7.90
N ALA A 123 6.91 -5.59 -8.43
CA ALA A 123 8.28 -5.63 -8.93
C ALA A 123 9.28 -5.89 -7.77
N ALA A 124 9.10 -5.19 -6.64
CA ALA A 124 9.90 -5.41 -5.43
C ALA A 124 9.75 -6.84 -4.89
N PHE A 125 8.54 -7.42 -4.96
CA PHE A 125 8.29 -8.81 -4.60
C PHE A 125 9.07 -9.80 -5.47
N ILE A 126 9.02 -9.64 -6.79
CA ILE A 126 9.76 -10.51 -7.73
C ILE A 126 11.26 -10.40 -7.48
N PHE A 127 11.77 -9.19 -7.27
CA PHE A 127 13.18 -8.95 -6.97
C PHE A 127 13.62 -9.65 -5.68
N LYS A 128 12.81 -9.56 -4.61
CA LYS A 128 13.09 -10.22 -3.32
C LYS A 128 13.10 -11.75 -3.45
N ILE A 129 12.22 -12.32 -4.27
CA ILE A 129 12.23 -13.76 -4.60
C ILE A 129 13.50 -14.14 -5.36
N GLY A 130 13.91 -13.31 -6.34
CA GLY A 130 15.12 -13.52 -7.14
C GLY A 130 16.38 -13.61 -6.29
N GLN A 131 16.62 -12.61 -5.45
CA GLN A 131 17.81 -12.57 -4.57
C GLN A 131 17.90 -13.78 -3.65
N HIS A 132 16.78 -14.25 -3.11
CA HIS A 132 16.80 -15.41 -2.24
C HIS A 132 17.21 -16.69 -2.98
N LYS A 133 16.78 -16.87 -4.23
CA LYS A 133 17.20 -18.03 -5.05
C LYS A 133 18.70 -18.01 -5.29
N GLU A 134 19.28 -16.85 -5.59
CA GLU A 134 20.72 -16.69 -5.81
C GLU A 134 21.53 -16.98 -4.54
N PHE A 135 21.10 -16.46 -3.38
CA PHE A 135 21.75 -16.71 -2.09
C PHE A 135 21.76 -18.20 -1.70
N VAL A 136 20.62 -18.89 -1.85
CA VAL A 136 20.52 -20.33 -1.55
C VAL A 136 21.41 -21.16 -2.47
N GLN A 137 21.49 -20.82 -3.76
CA GLN A 137 22.37 -21.53 -4.70
C GLN A 137 23.85 -21.30 -4.43
N ALA A 138 24.24 -20.06 -4.08
CA ALA A 138 25.62 -19.74 -3.73
C ALA A 138 26.08 -20.53 -2.49
N ASN A 139 25.27 -20.57 -1.43
CA ASN A 139 25.58 -21.35 -0.23
C ASN A 139 25.62 -22.85 -0.50
N LYS A 140 24.73 -23.39 -1.34
CA LYS A 140 24.77 -24.81 -1.71
C LYS A 140 26.03 -25.18 -2.50
N LYS A 141 26.51 -24.29 -3.38
CA LYS A 141 27.80 -24.47 -4.08
C LYS A 141 29.00 -24.42 -3.15
N ILE A 142 28.97 -23.57 -2.12
CA ILE A 142 30.05 -23.49 -1.12
C ILE A 142 30.08 -24.77 -0.26
N ALA A 143 28.93 -25.24 0.21
CA ALA A 143 28.83 -26.48 0.99
C ALA A 143 29.37 -27.69 0.20
N ASN A 144 28.94 -27.88 -1.05
CA ASN A 144 29.40 -28.99 -1.87
C ASN A 144 30.91 -28.96 -2.19
N ARG A 145 31.58 -27.80 -2.12
CA ARG A 145 33.03 -27.67 -2.33
C ARG A 145 33.85 -27.92 -1.06
N GLN A 146 33.22 -27.94 0.11
CA GLN A 146 33.90 -28.28 1.37
C GLN A 146 33.91 -29.79 1.63
N ASP A 147 33.09 -30.55 0.90
CA ASP A 147 32.96 -32.00 1.01
C ASP A 147 33.79 -32.76 -0.05
N GLU A 148 34.51 -32.06 -0.96
CA GLU A 148 35.45 -32.57 -1.97
C GLU A 148 36.92 -32.39 -1.53
#